data_AF-A0A093ISZ8-F1
#
_entry.id   AF-A0A093ISZ8-F1
#
_cell.length_a   1.000
_cell.length_b   1.000
_cell.length_c   1.000
_cell.angle_alpha   90.00
_cell.angle_beta   90.00
_cell.angle_gamma   90.00
#
_symmetry.space_group_name_H-M   'P 1'
#
loop_
_entity.id
_entity.type
_entity.pdbx_description
1 polymer ?
#
loop_
_entity_poly.entity_id
_entity_poly.type
_entity_poly.pdbx_seq_one_letter_code
_entity_poly.pdbx_strand_id
1 'polypeptide(L)' 'LFPSQVPPSTVDYLKKKGIDVLVLQTEKAVEEYNALAAQGVQVGGVFHSTC' A
#
# COMPACT_ATOMS: atom_id res chain seq x y z
N LEU A 1 -13.18 6.90 -16.51
CA LEU A 1 -12.10 7.19 -15.54
C LEU A 1 -11.50 5.85 -15.15
N PHE A 2 -10.27 5.55 -15.60
CA PHE A 2 -9.64 4.26 -15.32
C PHE A 2 -9.10 4.30 -13.89
N PRO A 3 -9.49 3.37 -13.00
CA PRO A 3 -8.87 3.27 -11.68
C PRO A 3 -7.37 2.97 -11.86
N SER A 4 -6.51 3.64 -11.10
CA SER A 4 -5.08 3.33 -11.07
C SER A 4 -4.89 1.88 -10.63
N GLN A 5 -4.57 1.00 -11.58
CA GLN A 5 -4.33 -0.40 -11.29
C GLN A 5 -2.86 -0.60 -10.95
N VAL A 6 -2.60 -1.37 -9.89
CA VAL A 6 -1.25 -1.84 -9.57
C VAL A 6 -1.03 -3.16 -10.30
N PRO A 7 -0.03 -3.27 -11.20
CA PRO A 7 0.28 -4.54 -11.86
C PRO A 7 0.59 -5.64 -10.83
N PRO A 8 0.08 -6.87 -11.02
CA PRO A 8 0.35 -7.98 -10.10
C PRO A 8 1.85 -8.25 -9.90
N SER A 9 2.66 -8.06 -10.94
CA SER A 9 4.11 -8.22 -10.89
C SER A 9 4.80 -7.31 -9.87
N THR A 10 4.24 -6.12 -9.60
CA THR A 10 4.76 -5.19 -8.58
C THR A 10 4.55 -5.77 -7.18
N VAL A 11 3.37 -6.33 -6.92
CA VAL A 11 3.04 -6.97 -5.63
C VAL A 11 3.89 -8.22 -5.44
N ASP A 12 4.01 -9.06 -6.47
CA ASP A 12 4.80 -10.29 -6.42
C ASP A 12 6.29 -10.00 -6.18
N TYR A 13 6.82 -8.95 -6.80
CA TYR A 13 8.21 -8.53 -6.58
C TYR A 13 8.48 -8.17 -5.11
N LEU A 14 7.58 -7.42 -4.48
CA LEU A 14 7.70 -7.03 -3.08
C LEU A 14 7.53 -8.22 -2.14
N LYS A 15 6.53 -9.08 -2.39
CA LYS A 15 6.31 -10.32 -1.61
C LYS A 15 7.51 -11.27 -1.68
N LYS A 16 8.15 -11.42 -2.85
CA LYS A 16 9.38 -12.21 -3.01
C LYS A 16 10.56 -11.67 -2.19
N LYS A 17 10.53 -10.40 -1.80
CA LYS A 17 11.51 -9.77 -0.90
C LYS A 17 11.14 -9.88 0.58
N GLY A 18 10.07 -10.60 0.92
CA GLY A 18 9.59 -10.75 2.29
C GLY A 18 8.85 -9.52 2.81
N ILE A 19 8.33 -8.67 1.92
CA ILE A 19 7.55 -7.49 2.29
C ILE A 19 6.06 -7.82 2.19
N ASP A 20 5.33 -7.62 3.28
CA ASP A 20 3.86 -7.67 3.27
C ASP A 20 3.29 -6.44 2.54
N VAL A 21 2.35 -6.66 1.62
CA VAL A 21 1.83 -5.62 0.72
C VAL A 21 0.32 -5.54 0.83
N LEU A 22 -0.18 -4.32 1.07
CA LEU A 22 -1.59 -3.96 1.00
C LEU A 22 -1.80 -3.01 -0.18
N VAL A 23 -2.76 -3.33 -1.05
CA VAL A 23 -3.19 -2.45 -2.15
C VAL A 23 -4.62 -2.01 -1.84
N LEU A 24 -4.78 -0.74 -1.50
CA LEU A 24 -6.04 -0.17 -1.01
C LEU A 24 -6.32 1.15 -1.72
N GLN A 25 -7.58 1.57 -1.69
CA GLN A 25 -7.94 2.94 -2.03
C GLN A 25 -7.29 3.90 -1.03
N THR A 26 -6.85 5.07 -1.48
CA THR A 26 -6.00 6.02 -0.74
C THR A 26 -6.47 6.35 0.68
N GLU A 27 -7.76 6.65 0.91
CA GLU A 27 -8.23 6.96 2.27
C GLU A 27 -8.05 5.75 3.20
N LYS A 28 -8.44 4.55 2.73
CA LYS A 28 -8.22 3.30 3.49
C LYS A 28 -6.74 2.98 3.69
N ALA A 29 -5.90 3.27 2.70
CA ALA A 29 -4.46 3.08 2.81
C ALA A 29 -3.85 3.98 3.89
N VAL A 30 -4.32 5.23 3.99
CA VAL A 30 -3.86 6.18 5.03
C VAL A 30 -4.32 5.75 6.42
N GLU A 31 -5.57 5.31 6.57
CA GLU A 31 -6.09 4.76 7.83
C GLU A 31 -5.25 3.58 8.31
N GLU A 32 -5.01 2.60 7.43
CA GLU A 32 -4.24 1.39 7.75
C GLU A 32 -2.77 1.71 8.06
N TYR A 33 -2.15 2.58 7.25
CA TYR A 33 -0.79 3.04 7.49
C TYR A 33 -0.64 3.68 8.87
N ASN A 34 -1.55 4.59 9.23
CA ASN A 34 -1.52 5.27 10.52
C ASN A 34 -1.74 4.30 11.68
N ALA A 35 -2.61 3.30 11.51
CA ALA A 35 -2.84 2.27 12.51
C ALA A 35 -1.58 1.42 12.75
N LEU A 36 -0.88 1.02 11.69
CA LEU A 36 0.37 0.25 11.77
C LEU A 36 1.51 1.09 12.37
N ALA A 37 1.65 2.34 11.92
CA ALA A 37 2.65 3.26 12.44
C ALA A 37 2.46 3.55 13.93
N ALA A 38 1.20 3.75 14.37
CA ALA A 38 0.88 3.96 15.79
C ALA A 38 1.20 2.73 16.66
N GLN A 39 1.19 1.53 16.10
CA GLN A 39 1.60 0.29 16.77
C GLN A 39 3.13 0.08 16.79
N GLY A 40 3.91 0.99 16.17
CA GLY A 40 5.36 0.86 16.07
C GLY A 40 5.83 -0.12 15.00
N VAL A 41 4.96 -0.54 14.08
CA VAL A 41 5.33 -1.40 12.94
C VAL A 41 6.21 -0.60 11.98
N GLN A 42 7.27 -1.24 11.46
CA GLN A 42 8.06 -0.66 10.37
C GLN A 42 7.22 -0.70 9.07
N VAL A 43 6.54 0.41 8.79
CA VAL A 43 5.61 0.54 7.66
C VAL A 43 6.05 1.65 6.70
N GLY A 44 5.84 1.45 5.40
CA GLY A 44 6.03 2.45 4.35
C GLY A 44 4.83 2.46 3.40
N GLY A 45 4.57 3.58 2.72
CA GLY A 45 3.43 3.73 1.83
C GLY A 45 3.69 4.64 0.63
N VAL A 46 3.05 4.35 -0.50
CA VAL A 46 2.99 5.21 -1.69
C VAL A 46 1.52 5.54 -1.92
N PHE A 47 1.19 6.83 -1.97
CA PHE A 47 -0.19 7.30 -2.03
C PHE A 47 -0.39 8.13 -3.30
N HIS A 48 -1.44 7.82 -4.06
CA HIS A 48 -1.91 8.64 -5.17
C HIS A 48 -3.16 9.40 -4.69
N SER A 49 -3.04 10.73 -4.53
CA SER A 49 -4.08 11.57 -3.93
C SER A 49 -5.13 12.08 -4.92
N THR A 50 -4.94 11.80 -6.21
CA THR A 50 -5.89 12.15 -7.28
C THR A 50 -6.31 10.90 -8.02
N CYS A 51 -7.00 11.05 -9.16
CA CYS A 51 -7.28 9.97 -10.09
C CYS A 51 -6.41 10.14 -11.32
#